data_AF-A0A017T511-F1
#
_entry.id   AF-A0A017T511-F1
#
_cell.length_a   1.000
_cell.length_b   1.000
_cell.length_c   1.000
_cell.angle_alpha   90.00
_cell.angle_beta   90.00
_cell.angle_gamma   90.00
#
_symmetry.space_group_name_H-M   'P 1'
#
loop_
_entity.id
_entity.type
_entity.pdbx_description
1 polymer ?
#
loop_
_entity_poly.entity_id
_entity_poly.type
_entity_poly.pdbx_seq_one_letter_code
_entity_poly.pdbx_strand_id
1 'polypeptide(L)'
;MTAAQAVWCDALAKVLGGGPKWEHLAACKAAYPTSSPGYLRQMAKCFPRRLEAAGDEAPERSQIIALCNSEIAGSINEPEAQAQDLMESRCARMFRCENVPPAECKAGFAKLDAEQRVMLTTSYNGAGRYEVADCLDTASCTDNEVAGRDACYKPVTDKLLWFPY
;
A
#
# COMPACT_ATOMS: atom_id res chain seq x y z
N MET A 1 -4.81 -16.78 7.02
CA MET A 1 -4.89 -15.51 7.77
C MET A 1 -3.49 -15.12 8.26
N THR A 2 -3.02 -13.91 7.97
CA THR A 2 -1.75 -13.42 8.52
C THR A 2 -1.99 -12.79 9.89
N ALA A 3 -1.01 -12.89 10.80
CA ALA A 3 -1.11 -12.25 12.12
C ALA A 3 -1.28 -10.72 12.02
N ALA A 4 -0.73 -10.10 10.96
CA ALA A 4 -0.86 -8.66 10.73
C ALA A 4 -2.30 -8.27 10.32
N GLN A 5 -3.00 -9.10 9.53
CA GLN A 5 -4.41 -8.86 9.21
C GLN A 5 -5.28 -8.95 10.45
N ALA A 6 -5.04 -9.92 11.33
CA ALA A 6 -5.79 -10.01 12.59
C ALA A 6 -5.63 -8.74 13.44
N VAL A 7 -4.41 -8.21 13.54
CA VAL A 7 -4.13 -6.95 14.27
C VAL A 7 -4.87 -5.77 13.66
N TRP A 8 -4.88 -5.64 12.33
CA TRP A 8 -5.66 -4.62 11.63
C TRP A 8 -7.17 -4.75 11.92
N CYS A 9 -7.71 -5.96 11.85
CA CYS A 9 -9.12 -6.21 12.09
C CYS A 9 -9.54 -5.95 13.53
N ASP A 10 -8.72 -6.32 14.51
CA ASP A 10 -8.99 -6.05 15.92
C ASP A 10 -8.95 -4.54 16.21
N ALA A 11 -8.03 -3.82 15.55
CA ALA A 11 -7.95 -2.36 15.61
C ALA A 11 -9.21 -1.70 15.01
N LEU A 12 -9.68 -2.13 13.83
CA LEU A 12 -10.92 -1.64 13.23
C LEU A 12 -12.14 -1.98 14.09
N ALA A 13 -12.23 -3.19 14.60
CA ALA A 13 -13.34 -3.62 15.44
C ALA A 13 -13.49 -2.71 16.67
N LYS A 14 -12.37 -2.32 17.29
CA LYS A 14 -12.37 -1.39 18.42
C LYS A 14 -13.00 -0.03 18.08
N VAL A 15 -12.65 0.54 16.94
CA VAL A 15 -13.02 1.93 16.61
C VAL A 15 -14.26 2.07 15.72
N LEU A 16 -14.68 1.01 15.01
CA LEU A 16 -15.85 1.04 14.13
C LEU A 16 -17.03 0.19 14.62
N GLY A 17 -16.79 -0.80 15.50
CA GLY A 17 -17.72 -1.91 15.68
C GLY A 17 -17.98 -2.38 17.11
N GLY A 18 -17.51 -1.65 18.12
CA GLY A 18 -17.71 -2.03 19.52
C GLY A 18 -16.89 -3.25 19.98
N GLY A 19 -15.77 -3.54 19.30
CA GLY A 19 -14.81 -4.57 19.70
C GLY A 19 -15.16 -5.98 19.19
N PRO A 20 -14.98 -7.05 19.99
CA PRO A 20 -15.06 -8.44 19.51
C PRO A 20 -16.40 -8.87 18.90
N LYS A 21 -17.47 -8.10 19.12
CA LYS A 21 -18.83 -8.39 18.61
C LYS A 21 -19.11 -7.75 17.24
N TRP A 22 -18.15 -7.04 16.66
CA TRP A 22 -18.30 -6.41 15.36
C TRP A 22 -18.67 -7.44 14.28
N GLU A 23 -19.80 -7.27 13.61
CA GLU A 23 -20.35 -8.25 12.65
C GLU A 23 -19.39 -8.56 11.49
N HIS A 24 -18.51 -7.62 11.17
CA HIS A 24 -17.55 -7.72 10.08
C HIS A 24 -16.20 -8.35 10.47
N LEU A 25 -15.99 -8.68 11.75
CA LEU A 25 -14.69 -9.15 12.25
C LEU A 25 -14.22 -10.44 11.57
N ALA A 26 -15.15 -11.39 11.36
CA ALA A 26 -14.84 -12.64 10.68
C ALA A 26 -14.45 -12.42 9.21
N ALA A 27 -15.21 -11.58 8.49
CA ALA A 27 -14.93 -11.23 7.10
C ALA A 27 -13.58 -10.51 6.96
N CYS A 28 -13.29 -9.57 7.85
CA CYS A 28 -12.01 -8.88 7.91
C CYS A 28 -10.85 -9.87 8.08
N LYS A 29 -10.95 -10.78 9.06
CA LYS A 29 -9.91 -11.77 9.35
C LYS A 29 -9.71 -12.79 8.22
N ALA A 30 -10.76 -13.08 7.47
CA ALA A 30 -10.72 -13.94 6.30
C ALA A 30 -10.18 -13.22 5.04
N ALA A 31 -10.08 -11.90 5.05
CA ALA A 31 -9.58 -11.14 3.91
C ALA A 31 -8.08 -11.38 3.67
N TYR A 32 -7.70 -11.29 2.41
CA TYR A 32 -6.32 -11.40 1.94
C TYR A 32 -5.91 -10.06 1.31
N PRO A 33 -5.53 -9.06 2.11
CA PRO A 33 -5.09 -7.79 1.57
C PRO A 33 -3.76 -7.94 0.83
N THR A 34 -3.48 -7.00 -0.05
CA THR A 34 -2.19 -6.88 -0.73
C THR A 34 -1.15 -6.15 0.12
N SER A 35 -1.51 -5.67 1.32
CA SER A 35 -0.58 -5.04 2.24
C SER A 35 0.50 -5.97 2.75
N SER A 36 1.66 -5.38 2.99
CA SER A 36 2.75 -6.00 3.72
C SER A 36 2.45 -6.08 5.22
N PRO A 37 3.03 -7.08 5.94
CA PRO A 37 2.85 -7.19 7.38
C PRO A 37 3.33 -5.95 8.16
N GLY A 38 4.42 -5.32 7.71
CA GLY A 38 4.93 -4.09 8.32
C GLY A 38 3.94 -2.95 8.20
N TYR A 39 3.40 -2.73 7.00
CA TYR A 39 2.41 -1.70 6.72
C TYR A 39 1.14 -1.88 7.58
N LEU A 40 0.55 -3.08 7.59
CA LEU A 40 -0.67 -3.36 8.37
C LEU A 40 -0.49 -3.09 9.86
N ARG A 41 0.65 -3.47 10.44
CA ARG A 41 0.91 -3.26 11.88
C ARG A 41 1.01 -1.79 12.24
N GLN A 42 1.60 -0.96 11.38
CA GLN A 42 1.71 0.47 11.65
C GLN A 42 0.39 1.18 11.38
N MET A 43 -0.33 0.79 10.33
CA MET A 43 -1.66 1.32 10.05
C MET A 43 -2.65 1.00 11.17
N ALA A 44 -2.59 -0.21 11.73
CA ALA A 44 -3.38 -0.62 12.89
C ALA A 44 -3.10 0.19 14.18
N LYS A 45 -2.01 0.95 14.24
CA LYS A 45 -1.73 1.90 15.33
C LYS A 45 -2.18 3.31 14.96
N CYS A 46 -1.84 3.78 13.77
CA CYS A 46 -2.11 5.15 13.35
C CYS A 46 -3.60 5.40 13.13
N PHE A 47 -4.28 4.53 12.38
CA PHE A 47 -5.67 4.76 11.96
C PHE A 47 -6.63 4.87 13.15
N PRO A 48 -6.66 3.93 14.12
CA PRO A 48 -7.49 4.07 15.31
C PRO A 48 -7.19 5.34 16.09
N ARG A 49 -5.91 5.65 16.31
CA ARG A 49 -5.48 6.83 17.07
C ARG A 49 -5.98 8.13 16.43
N ARG A 50 -5.87 8.25 15.10
CA ARG A 50 -6.33 9.42 14.37
C ARG A 50 -7.86 9.51 14.32
N LEU A 51 -8.55 8.39 14.16
CA LEU A 51 -10.01 8.35 14.17
C LEU A 51 -10.56 8.73 15.55
N GLU A 52 -10.01 8.16 16.64
CA GLU A 52 -10.37 8.50 18.02
C GLU A 52 -10.08 9.98 18.33
N ALA A 53 -8.97 10.54 17.84
CA ALA A 53 -8.61 11.93 18.06
C ALA A 53 -9.51 12.92 17.31
N ALA A 54 -10.08 12.52 16.18
CA ALA A 54 -10.95 13.37 15.38
C ALA A 54 -12.42 13.38 15.88
N GLY A 55 -12.83 12.35 16.61
CA GLY A 55 -14.17 12.29 17.21
C GLY A 55 -15.29 12.36 16.16
N ASP A 56 -16.34 13.13 16.46
CA ASP A 56 -17.52 13.27 15.58
C ASP A 56 -17.23 14.07 14.30
N GLU A 57 -16.13 14.82 14.25
CA GLU A 57 -15.66 15.56 13.07
C GLU A 57 -14.63 14.76 12.27
N ALA A 58 -14.64 13.43 12.39
CA ALA A 58 -13.70 12.57 11.70
C ALA A 58 -13.71 12.83 10.18
N PRO A 59 -12.53 13.13 9.59
CA PRO A 59 -12.43 13.24 8.15
C PRO A 59 -12.70 11.88 7.50
N GLU A 60 -13.00 11.92 6.20
CA GLU A 60 -13.18 10.71 5.39
C GLU A 60 -12.04 9.71 5.60
N ARG A 61 -12.35 8.42 5.62
CA ARG A 61 -11.37 7.35 5.92
C ARG A 61 -10.14 7.43 5.01
N SER A 62 -10.34 7.80 3.74
CA SER A 62 -9.26 7.99 2.76
C SER A 62 -8.27 9.09 3.19
N GLN A 63 -8.75 10.18 3.80
CA GLN A 63 -7.90 11.24 4.33
C GLN A 63 -7.11 10.78 5.55
N ILE A 64 -7.74 10.00 6.45
CA ILE A 64 -7.04 9.41 7.60
C ILE A 64 -5.94 8.46 7.12
N ILE A 65 -6.23 7.63 6.12
CA ILE A 65 -5.25 6.71 5.51
C ILE A 65 -4.08 7.48 4.91
N ALA A 66 -4.35 8.55 4.14
CA ALA A 66 -3.30 9.39 3.57
C ALA A 66 -2.39 9.99 4.65
N LEU A 67 -2.97 10.57 5.70
CA LEU A 67 -2.22 11.11 6.84
C LEU A 67 -1.39 10.03 7.56
N CYS A 68 -1.94 8.82 7.67
CA CYS A 68 -1.22 7.70 8.24
C CYS A 68 -0.08 7.21 7.36
N ASN A 69 -0.25 7.17 6.04
CA ASN A 69 0.82 6.77 5.12
C ASN A 69 2.06 7.66 5.30
N SER A 70 1.87 8.98 5.37
CA SER A 70 2.95 9.94 5.61
C SER A 70 3.62 9.75 6.97
N GLU A 71 2.83 9.42 8.00
CA GLU A 71 3.36 9.19 9.35
C GLU A 71 4.14 7.88 9.47
N ILE A 72 3.63 6.79 8.90
CA ILE A 72 4.18 5.44 9.13
C ILE A 72 5.33 5.09 8.19
N ALA A 73 5.50 5.82 7.08
CA ALA A 73 6.50 5.54 6.06
C ALA A 73 7.90 5.29 6.63
N GLY A 74 8.39 6.17 7.51
CA GLY A 74 9.70 6.04 8.14
C GLY A 74 9.82 4.89 9.15
N SER A 75 8.71 4.26 9.53
CA SER A 75 8.65 3.16 10.51
C SER A 75 8.42 1.78 9.88
N ILE A 76 8.28 1.72 8.56
CA ILE A 76 8.14 0.48 7.80
C ILE A 76 9.56 -0.06 7.52
N ASN A 77 9.98 -1.01 8.35
CA ASN A 77 11.32 -1.60 8.32
C ASN A 77 11.39 -2.84 7.41
N GLU A 78 10.64 -2.84 6.29
CA GLU A 78 10.74 -3.92 5.32
C GLU A 78 11.94 -3.68 4.39
N PRO A 79 12.81 -4.67 4.15
CA PRO A 79 13.99 -4.46 3.33
C PRO A 79 13.58 -4.08 1.90
N GLU A 80 14.08 -2.94 1.40
CA GLU A 80 13.88 -2.50 0.01
C GLU A 80 14.38 -3.56 -0.99
N ALA A 81 15.35 -4.39 -0.60
CA ALA A 81 15.81 -5.55 -1.39
C ALA A 81 14.67 -6.49 -1.80
N GLN A 82 13.61 -6.62 -0.99
CA GLN A 82 12.45 -7.46 -1.30
C GLN A 82 11.52 -6.87 -2.37
N ALA A 83 11.78 -5.64 -2.82
CA ALA A 83 11.03 -4.94 -3.85
C ALA A 83 11.88 -4.59 -5.07
N GLN A 84 13.09 -5.16 -5.18
CA GLN A 84 13.97 -4.93 -6.33
C GLN A 84 13.29 -5.30 -7.64
N ASP A 85 12.66 -6.47 -7.74
CA ASP A 85 11.97 -6.90 -8.96
C ASP A 85 10.93 -5.88 -9.45
N LEU A 86 10.11 -5.37 -8.53
CA LEU A 86 9.13 -4.32 -8.85
C LEU A 86 9.80 -3.04 -9.36
N MET A 87 10.93 -2.66 -8.75
CA MET A 87 11.71 -1.51 -9.23
C MET A 87 12.29 -1.75 -10.62
N GLU A 88 12.74 -2.96 -10.89
CA GLU A 88 13.29 -3.33 -12.20
C GLU A 88 12.21 -3.32 -13.27
N SER A 89 11.04 -3.91 -13.04
CA SER A 89 9.89 -3.84 -13.96
C SER A 89 9.46 -2.38 -14.21
N ARG A 90 9.47 -1.54 -13.17
CA ARG A 90 9.17 -0.11 -13.30
C ARG A 90 10.17 0.60 -14.23
N CYS A 91 11.46 0.38 -14.02
CA CYS A 91 12.50 0.98 -14.85
C CYS A 91 12.55 0.40 -16.27
N ALA A 92 12.26 -0.89 -16.44
CA ALA A 92 12.14 -1.54 -17.73
C ALA A 92 10.98 -0.94 -18.54
N ARG A 93 9.83 -0.67 -17.89
CA ARG A 93 8.71 0.05 -18.52
C ARG A 93 9.11 1.46 -18.94
N MET A 94 9.71 2.25 -18.05
CA MET A 94 10.13 3.62 -18.38
C MET A 94 11.12 3.65 -19.56
N PHE A 95 12.03 2.68 -19.63
CA PHE A 95 12.90 2.52 -20.79
C PHE A 95 12.11 2.19 -22.06
N ARG A 96 11.21 1.20 -22.00
CA ARG A 96 10.41 0.75 -23.14
C ARG A 96 9.47 1.82 -23.69
N CYS A 97 8.82 2.58 -22.81
CA CYS A 97 7.72 3.49 -23.18
C CYS A 97 8.12 4.98 -23.23
N GLU A 98 9.17 5.39 -22.50
CA GLU A 98 9.59 6.79 -22.39
C GLU A 98 11.07 7.00 -22.74
N ASN A 99 11.78 5.92 -23.13
CA ASN A 99 13.22 5.92 -23.43
C ASN A 99 14.11 6.44 -22.28
N VAL A 100 13.64 6.30 -21.03
CA VAL A 100 14.42 6.67 -19.84
C VAL A 100 15.40 5.54 -19.49
N PRO A 101 16.72 5.78 -19.42
CA PRO A 101 17.69 4.75 -19.07
C PRO A 101 17.41 4.13 -17.69
N PRO A 102 17.55 2.79 -17.52
CA PRO A 102 17.29 2.14 -16.23
C PRO A 102 18.11 2.71 -15.05
N ALA A 103 19.34 3.13 -15.30
CA ALA A 103 20.19 3.77 -14.28
C ALA A 103 19.62 5.12 -13.82
N GLU A 104 19.07 5.92 -14.74
CA GLU A 104 18.43 7.20 -14.42
C GLU A 104 17.14 6.97 -13.63
N CYS A 105 16.33 5.99 -14.02
CA CYS A 105 15.14 5.60 -13.27
C CYS A 105 15.47 5.18 -11.82
N LYS A 106 16.48 4.30 -11.63
CA LYS A 106 16.92 3.86 -10.29
C LYS A 106 17.45 5.04 -9.46
N ALA A 107 18.20 5.95 -10.07
CA ALA A 107 18.69 7.16 -9.40
C ALA A 107 17.55 8.12 -9.03
N GLY A 108 16.52 8.25 -9.87
CA GLY A 108 15.31 9.01 -9.58
C GLY A 108 14.54 8.42 -8.41
N PHE A 109 14.37 7.10 -8.36
CA PHE A 109 13.71 6.41 -7.25
C PHE A 109 14.41 6.65 -5.91
N ALA A 110 15.75 6.62 -5.89
CA ALA A 110 16.54 6.88 -4.69
C ALA A 110 16.37 8.31 -4.14
N LYS A 111 15.96 9.27 -4.98
CA LYS A 111 15.71 10.67 -4.58
C LYS A 111 14.30 10.92 -4.05
N LEU A 112 13.37 9.98 -4.23
CA LEU A 112 12.03 10.09 -3.66
C LEU A 112 12.10 10.21 -2.15
N ASP A 113 11.10 10.80 -1.52
CA ASP A 113 11.01 10.73 -0.06
C ASP A 113 10.71 9.30 0.41
N ALA A 114 10.86 9.05 1.71
CA ALA A 114 10.66 7.72 2.28
C ALA A 114 9.21 7.21 2.08
N GLU A 115 8.23 8.10 2.13
CA GLU A 115 6.82 7.75 1.93
C GLU A 115 6.57 7.27 0.50
N GLN A 116 7.02 8.03 -0.48
CA GLN A 116 6.92 7.70 -1.89
C GLN A 116 7.59 6.36 -2.18
N ARG A 117 8.80 6.11 -1.65
CA ARG A 117 9.46 4.81 -1.84
C ARG A 117 8.63 3.66 -1.28
N VAL A 118 8.16 3.78 -0.04
CA VAL A 118 7.33 2.76 0.62
C VAL A 118 6.02 2.51 -0.12
N MET A 119 5.30 3.57 -0.49
CA MET A 119 4.00 3.47 -1.15
C MET A 119 4.10 2.93 -2.59
N LEU A 120 5.28 3.03 -3.22
CA LEU A 120 5.57 2.40 -4.51
C LEU A 120 6.10 0.97 -4.39
N THR A 121 6.49 0.52 -3.19
CA THR A 121 7.20 -0.75 -3.01
C THR A 121 6.74 -1.55 -1.78
N THR A 122 7.27 -1.24 -0.60
CA THR A 122 7.22 -2.08 0.60
C THR A 122 5.93 -1.96 1.40
N SER A 123 5.00 -1.11 0.98
CA SER A 123 3.61 -1.14 1.47
C SER A 123 2.87 -2.42 1.02
N TYR A 124 3.26 -3.02 -0.11
CA TYR A 124 2.65 -4.23 -0.65
C TYR A 124 3.40 -5.48 -0.18
N ASN A 125 2.70 -6.59 0.04
CA ASN A 125 3.32 -7.92 0.23
C ASN A 125 3.87 -8.48 -1.08
N GLY A 126 4.56 -9.62 -1.01
CA GLY A 126 5.19 -10.24 -2.18
C GLY A 126 4.23 -10.52 -3.35
N ALA A 127 3.01 -10.98 -3.07
CA ALA A 127 2.01 -11.24 -4.11
C ALA A 127 1.54 -9.94 -4.78
N GLY A 128 1.28 -8.89 -3.99
CA GLY A 128 0.93 -7.57 -4.52
C GLY A 128 2.05 -6.97 -5.37
N ARG A 129 3.31 -7.06 -4.91
CA ARG A 129 4.46 -6.58 -5.69
C ARG A 129 4.62 -7.33 -7.01
N TYR A 130 4.41 -8.64 -7.00
CA TYR A 130 4.44 -9.47 -8.21
C TYR A 130 3.33 -9.07 -9.19
N GLU A 131 2.09 -8.88 -8.73
CA GLU A 131 0.96 -8.46 -9.58
C GLU A 131 1.22 -7.11 -10.25
N VAL A 132 1.80 -6.15 -9.54
CA VAL A 132 2.20 -4.87 -10.13
C VAL A 132 3.35 -5.04 -11.14
N ALA A 133 4.38 -5.81 -10.78
CA ALA A 133 5.54 -6.04 -11.65
C ALA A 133 5.13 -6.69 -12.98
N ASP A 134 4.32 -7.76 -12.92
CA ASP A 134 3.80 -8.47 -14.08
C ASP A 134 2.97 -7.55 -14.99
N CYS A 135 2.12 -6.69 -14.40
CA CYS A 135 1.41 -5.68 -15.17
C CYS A 135 2.36 -4.68 -15.84
N LEU A 136 3.38 -4.16 -15.12
CA LEU A 136 4.34 -3.20 -15.67
C LEU A 136 5.15 -3.80 -16.83
N ASP A 137 5.46 -5.10 -16.76
CA ASP A 137 6.22 -5.82 -17.78
C ASP A 137 5.40 -6.10 -19.03
N THR A 138 4.11 -6.40 -18.88
CA THR A 138 3.24 -6.86 -19.98
C THR A 138 2.36 -5.77 -20.59
N ALA A 139 2.01 -4.73 -19.83
CA ALA A 139 1.12 -3.68 -20.31
C ALA A 139 1.78 -2.86 -21.43
N SER A 140 0.98 -2.57 -22.45
CA SER A 140 1.39 -1.71 -23.58
C SER A 140 1.70 -0.29 -23.13
N CYS A 141 2.49 0.42 -23.93
CA CYS A 141 2.70 1.85 -23.76
C CYS A 141 1.43 2.63 -24.13
N THR A 142 1.28 3.81 -23.55
CA THR A 142 0.10 4.67 -23.56
C THR A 142 0.54 6.12 -23.78
N ASP A 143 -0.37 6.97 -24.23
CA ASP A 143 -0.09 8.40 -24.42
C ASP A 143 0.12 9.16 -23.09
N ASN A 144 -0.26 8.55 -21.97
CA ASN A 144 -0.02 9.07 -20.62
C ASN A 144 0.57 7.96 -19.74
N GLU A 145 1.89 7.84 -19.75
CA GLU A 145 2.61 6.79 -19.02
C GLU A 145 2.50 6.88 -17.50
N VAL A 146 2.16 8.06 -16.95
CA VAL A 146 1.81 8.18 -15.53
C VAL A 146 0.53 7.40 -15.26
N ALA A 147 -0.53 7.66 -16.02
CA ALA A 147 -1.79 6.93 -15.89
C ALA A 147 -1.64 5.44 -16.21
N GLY A 148 -0.82 5.09 -17.19
CA GLY A 148 -0.51 3.69 -17.53
C GLY A 148 0.14 2.93 -16.38
N ARG A 149 1.09 3.55 -15.67
CA ARG A 149 1.67 2.97 -14.45
C ARG A 149 0.65 2.90 -13.32
N ASP A 150 -0.09 3.97 -13.06
CA ASP A 150 -1.08 4.01 -11.97
C ASP A 150 -2.16 2.93 -12.14
N ALA A 151 -2.53 2.61 -13.38
CA ALA A 151 -3.45 1.52 -13.70
C ALA A 151 -2.92 0.14 -13.26
N CYS A 152 -1.61 -0.09 -13.29
CA CYS A 152 -1.00 -1.32 -12.77
C CYS A 152 -1.00 -1.40 -11.24
N TYR A 153 -0.85 -0.26 -10.56
CA TYR A 153 -0.89 -0.22 -9.09
C TYR A 153 -2.31 -0.32 -8.54
N LYS A 154 -3.29 0.30 -9.22
CA LYS A 154 -4.65 0.48 -8.71
C LYS A 154 -5.32 -0.80 -8.17
N PRO A 155 -5.35 -1.95 -8.87
CA PRO A 155 -6.00 -3.16 -8.36
C PRO A 155 -5.40 -3.68 -7.05
N VAL A 156 -4.09 -3.45 -6.88
CA VAL A 156 -3.33 -3.85 -5.70
C VAL A 156 -3.54 -2.81 -4.59
N THR A 157 -3.49 -1.52 -4.89
CA THR A 157 -3.75 -0.44 -3.92
C THR A 157 -5.18 -0.47 -3.38
N ASP A 158 -6.19 -0.77 -4.21
CA ASP A 158 -7.60 -0.86 -3.79
C ASP A 158 -7.83 -2.01 -2.78
N LYS A 159 -6.91 -2.99 -2.73
CA LYS A 159 -6.93 -4.13 -1.79
C LYS A 159 -5.91 -3.97 -0.66
N LEU A 160 -5.26 -2.81 -0.54
CA LEU A 160 -4.21 -2.59 0.44
C LEU A 160 -4.78 -2.74 1.85
N LEU A 161 -5.86 -2.04 2.17
CA LEU A 161 -6.54 -2.14 3.45
C LEU A 161 -7.95 -2.69 3.25
N TRP A 162 -8.33 -3.61 4.14
CA TRP A 162 -9.70 -4.11 4.16
C TRP A 162 -10.58 -3.19 5.01
N PHE A 163 -11.76 -2.83 4.50
CA PHE A 163 -12.84 -2.14 5.21
C PHE A 163 -14.18 -2.83 4.92
N PRO A 164 -15.18 -2.71 5.80
CA PRO A 164 -16.54 -3.12 5.47
C PRO A 164 -17.11 -2.16 4.41
N TYR A 165 -17.74 -2.74 3.39
CA TYR A 165 -18.54 -2.04 2.37
C TYR A 165 -20.02 -2.17 2.72
#